data_AF-A0A8S0PSD0-F1
#
_entry.id   AF-A0A8S0PSD0-F1
#
_cell.length_a   1.000
_cell.length_b   1.000
_cell.length_c   1.000
_cell.angle_alpha   90.00
_cell.angle_beta   90.00
_cell.angle_gamma   90.00
#
_symmetry.space_group_name_H-M   'P 1'
#
loop_
_entity.id
_entity.type
_entity.pdbx_description
1 polymer ?
#
loop_
_entity_poly.entity_id
_entity_poly.type
_entity_poly.pdbx_seq_one_letter_code
_entity_poly.pdbx_strand_id
1 'polypeptide(L)' 'SKKAYPRDFMQTGRVRVQLKRENGSLYNPPISSRKQLMLHVAELVPIHPGRTKKQELASALTAGASKSGKRGKKKR' A
#
# COMPACT_ATOMS: atom_id res chain seq x y z
N SER A 1 11.68 -10.53 9.46
CA SER A 1 11.24 -10.12 8.10
C SER A 1 9.89 -9.42 8.19
N LYS A 2 9.78 -8.16 7.76
CA LYS A 2 8.49 -7.43 7.72
C LYS A 2 7.58 -8.10 6.68
N LYS A 3 6.34 -8.42 7.03
CA LYS A 3 5.39 -9.03 6.08
C LYS A 3 5.06 -8.02 4.98
N ALA A 4 5.24 -8.42 3.73
CA ALA A 4 4.94 -7.62 2.54
C ALA A 4 4.00 -8.40 1.62
N TYR A 5 3.27 -7.67 0.77
CA TYR A 5 2.44 -8.29 -0.25
C TYR A 5 3.34 -8.72 -1.43
N PRO A 6 3.30 -9.97 -1.90
CA PRO A 6 4.22 -10.43 -2.95
C PRO A 6 4.14 -9.67 -4.28
N ARG A 7 3.08 -8.90 -4.53
CA ARG A 7 2.93 -8.07 -5.73
C ARG A 7 3.30 -6.59 -5.52
N ASP A 8 3.58 -6.19 -4.27
CA ASP A 8 4.02 -4.83 -3.94
C ASP A 8 5.13 -4.90 -2.88
N PHE A 9 6.37 -4.88 -3.37
CA PHE A 9 7.57 -4.94 -2.53
C PHE A 9 7.93 -3.59 -1.90
N MET A 10 7.43 -2.47 -2.45
CA MET A 10 7.75 -1.13 -1.96
C MET A 10 6.86 -0.75 -0.76
N GLN A 11 5.65 -1.30 -0.68
CA GLN A 11 4.74 -1.12 0.46
C GLN A 11 4.79 -2.32 1.42
N THR A 12 5.70 -2.23 2.40
CA THR A 12 5.79 -3.25 3.47
C THR A 12 4.83 -2.94 4.62
N GLY A 13 4.19 -3.96 5.18
CA GLY A 13 3.25 -3.82 6.29
C GLY A 13 1.98 -4.63 6.06
N ARG A 14 1.52 -5.36 7.09
CA ARG A 14 0.26 -6.11 7.02
C ARG A 14 -0.44 -6.09 8.36
N VAL A 15 -1.66 -5.56 8.37
CA VAL A 15 -2.55 -5.57 9.54
C VAL A 15 -3.37 -6.86 9.53
N ARG A 16 -3.50 -7.50 10.70
CA ARG A 16 -4.42 -8.62 10.92
C ARG A 16 -5.61 -8.09 11.71
N VAL A 17 -6.81 -8.40 11.25
CA VAL A 17 -8.06 -7.96 11.89
C VAL A 17 -8.91 -9.17 12.17
N GLN A 18 -9.49 -9.21 13.37
CA GLN A 18 -10.46 -10.22 13.77
C GLN A 18 -11.87 -9.69 13.50
N LEU A 19 -12.61 -10.34 12.60
CA LEU A 19 -13.98 -9.94 12.26
C LEU A 19 -15.01 -10.60 13.17
N LYS A 20 -14.77 -11.87 13.51
CA LYS A 20 -15.66 -12.71 14.29
C LYS A 20 -15.03 -13.07 15.63
N ARG A 21 -15.86 -13.08 16.66
CA ARG A 21 -15.55 -13.65 17.97
C ARG A 21 -15.55 -15.18 17.88
N GLU A 22 -15.12 -15.83 18.95
CA GLU A 22 -15.06 -17.29 19.05
C GLU A 22 -16.45 -17.93 18.92
N ASN A 23 -17.49 -17.25 19.41
CA ASN A 23 -18.89 -17.65 19.26
C ASN A 23 -19.49 -17.38 17.86
N GLY A 24 -18.69 -16.92 16.90
CA GLY A 24 -19.11 -16.61 15.53
C GLY A 24 -19.79 -15.26 15.32
N SER A 25 -20.13 -14.53 16.39
CA SER A 25 -20.70 -13.18 16.29
C SER A 25 -19.68 -12.15 15.79
N LEU A 26 -20.16 -11.07 15.15
CA LEU A 26 -19.29 -10.01 14.61
C LEU A 26 -18.84 -9.06 15.72
N TYR A 27 -17.58 -8.61 15.68
CA TYR A 27 -17.10 -7.56 16.59
C TYR A 27 -17.76 -6.20 16.32
N ASN A 28 -17.96 -5.88 15.05
CA ASN A 28 -18.61 -4.66 14.59
C ASN A 28 -19.76 -5.06 13.64
N PRO A 29 -21.03 -5.05 14.08
CA PRO A 29 -22.15 -5.54 13.28
C PRO A 29 -22.32 -4.86 11.92
N PRO A 30 -22.10 -3.53 11.77
CA PRO A 30 -21.99 -2.88 10.48
C PRO A 30 -20.96 -3.49 9.53
N ILE A 31 -19.87 -4.09 10.02
CA ILE A 31 -18.79 -4.64 9.19
C ILE A 31 -18.85 -6.16 9.21
N SER A 32 -19.59 -6.71 8.24
CA SER A 32 -19.80 -8.16 8.13
C SER A 32 -18.71 -8.89 7.33
N SER A 33 -18.06 -8.18 6.40
CA SER A 33 -17.11 -8.77 5.44
C SER A 33 -15.79 -8.00 5.35
N ARG A 34 -14.74 -8.68 4.88
CA ARG A 34 -13.44 -8.04 4.61
C ARG A 34 -13.54 -6.91 3.58
N LYS A 35 -14.40 -7.06 2.57
CA LYS A 35 -14.61 -6.03 1.54
C LYS A 35 -15.20 -4.77 2.17
N GLN A 36 -16.21 -4.93 3.01
CA GLN A 36 -16.86 -3.81 3.69
C GLN A 36 -15.91 -3.10 4.66
N LEU A 37 -15.07 -3.86 5.38
CA LEU A 37 -14.00 -3.29 6.19
C LEU A 37 -13.07 -2.40 5.36
N MET A 38 -12.64 -2.87 4.18
CA MET A 38 -11.74 -2.10 3.33
C MET A 38 -12.38 -0.81 2.79
N LEU A 39 -13.66 -0.85 2.41
CA LEU A 39 -14.38 0.35 1.97
C LEU A 39 -14.47 1.39 3.09
N HIS A 40 -14.86 0.97 4.29
CA HIS A 40 -14.97 1.88 5.42
C HIS A 40 -13.61 2.47 5.84
N VAL A 41 -12.54 1.67 5.77
CA VAL A 41 -11.18 2.19 5.97
C VAL A 41 -10.82 3.23 4.90
N ALA A 42 -11.16 2.98 3.64
CA ALA A 42 -10.89 3.92 2.55
C ALA A 42 -11.62 5.27 2.74
N GLU A 43 -12.82 5.27 3.33
CA GLU A 43 -13.58 6.48 3.69
C GLU A 43 -12.93 7.27 4.83
N LEU A 44 -12.39 6.57 5.84
CA LEU A 44 -11.83 7.20 7.05
C LEU A 44 -10.40 7.71 6.86
N VAL A 45 -9.59 7.06 6.03
CA VAL A 45 -8.17 7.42 5.83
C VAL A 45 -7.97 8.88 5.36
N PRO A 46 -8.77 9.47 4.45
CA PRO A 46 -8.70 10.90 4.10
C PRO A 46 -8.83 11.87 5.25
N ILE A 47 -9.61 11.52 6.27
CA ILE A 47 -9.94 12.39 7.41
C ILE A 47 -8.95 12.15 8.58
N HIS A 48 -8.04 11.18 8.45
CA HIS A 48 -7.15 10.80 9.54
C HIS A 48 -6.15 11.91 9.88
N PRO A 49 -6.03 12.35 11.16
CA PRO A 49 -5.13 13.43 11.57
C PRO A 49 -3.65 13.16 11.25
N GLY A 50 -3.23 11.89 11.22
CA GLY A 50 -1.87 11.50 10.85
C GLY A 50 -1.60 11.51 9.34
N ARG A 51 -2.60 11.78 8.50
CA ARG A 51 -2.43 11.84 7.04
C ARG A 51 -1.83 13.19 6.65
N THR A 52 -0.52 13.23 6.48
CA THR A 52 0.14 14.35 5.80
C THR A 52 -0.39 14.44 4.36
N LYS A 53 -0.89 15.61 3.94
CA LYS A 53 -1.29 15.87 2.55
C LYS A 53 -0.13 15.45 1.65
N LYS A 54 -0.29 14.36 0.91
CA LYS A 54 0.70 13.93 -0.07
C LYS A 54 0.75 15.04 -1.11
N GLN A 55 1.85 15.79 -1.13
CA GLN A 55 2.26 16.70 -2.18
C GLN A 55 1.89 16.09 -3.53
N GLU A 56 1.34 16.92 -4.42
CA GLU A 56 0.89 16.53 -5.76
C GLU A 56 1.89 15.58 -6.41
N LEU A 57 1.34 14.57 -7.09
CA LEU A 57 2.05 13.66 -7.98
C LEU A 57 3.09 14.45 -8.77
N ALA A 58 4.37 14.29 -8.39
CA ALA A 58 5.46 14.71 -9.26
C ALA A 58 5.27 13.94 -10.58
N SER A 59 4.92 14.70 -11.61
CA SER A 59 4.89 14.30 -13.00
C SER A 59 6.13 13.47 -13.32
N ALA A 60 5.96 12.18 -13.57
CA ALA A 60 6.96 11.35 -14.20
C ALA A 60 6.28 10.21 -14.97
N LEU A 61 5.53 10.59 -16.01
CA LEU A 61 5.41 9.75 -17.20
C LEU A 61 6.73 9.90 -17.98
N THR A 62 7.69 9.00 -17.75
CA THR A 62 8.74 8.73 -18.74
C THR A 62 8.74 7.24 -19.03
N ALA A 63 7.75 6.82 -19.81
CA ALA A 63 7.89 5.65 -20.67
C ALA A 63 8.93 6.00 -21.76
N GLY A 64 10.06 5.28 -21.77
CA GLY A 64 11.16 5.55 -22.71
C GLY A 64 12.26 4.51 -22.65
N ALA A 65 11.94 3.32 -23.17
CA ALA A 65 12.79 2.24 -23.64
C ALA A 65 14.33 2.48 -23.75
N SER A 66 15.08 1.66 -23.00
CA SER A 66 16.25 0.88 -23.44
C SER A 66 17.14 1.41 -24.59
N LYS A 67 18.39 1.82 -24.29
CA LYS A 67 19.58 1.36 -25.02
C LYS A 67 20.79 1.16 -24.10
N SER A 68 21.38 -0.02 -24.29
CA SER A 68 22.62 -0.62 -23.80
C SER A 68 23.90 0.23 -23.95
N GLY A 69 24.90 0.03 -23.06
CA GLY A 69 26.30 0.16 -23.49
C GLY A 69 27.38 0.59 -22.47
N LYS A 70 27.83 -0.35 -21.63
CA LYS A 70 29.26 -0.72 -21.40
C LYS A 70 30.33 0.38 -21.12
N ARG A 71 30.75 0.45 -19.84
CA ARG A 71 32.15 0.32 -19.35
C ARG A 71 33.16 1.49 -19.56
N GLY A 72 33.41 2.23 -18.47
CA GLY A 72 34.73 2.33 -17.80
C GLY A 72 35.94 3.05 -18.47
N LYS A 73 36.40 4.12 -17.81
CA LYS A 73 37.79 4.66 -17.68
C LYS A 73 38.89 4.11 -18.62
N LYS A 74 39.64 4.99 -19.31
CA LYS A 74 41.08 5.32 -19.02
C LYS A 74 41.67 6.42 -19.93
N LYS A 75 42.36 7.34 -19.24
CA LYS A 75 43.46 8.27 -19.57
C LYS A 75 44.32 7.96 -20.83
N ARG A 76 44.56 8.96 -21.68
CA ARG A 76 45.86 9.50 -22.12
C ARG A 76 45.65 10.87 -22.75
#